data_AF-A0A553KC72-F1
#
_entry.id   AF-A0A553KC72-F1
#
_cell.length_a   1.000
_cell.length_b   1.000
_cell.length_c   1.000
_cell.angle_alpha   90.00
_cell.angle_beta   90.00
_cell.angle_gamma   90.00
#
_symmetry.space_group_name_H-M   'P 1'
#
loop_
_entity.id
_entity.type
_entity.pdbx_description
1 polymer ?
#
loop_
_entity_poly.entity_id
_entity_poly.type
_entity_poly.pdbx_seq_one_letter_code
_entity_poly.pdbx_strand_id
1 'polypeptide(L)'
;MGVHTLPKEQYPIANTNTLNFLKTNVLSVTDLSRTKKLSEILDRFSNGVSDEVFVIQNAKKKDALAVVVDIDYFEQLLQIKEVVEEALDQIV
;
A
#
# COMPACT_ATOMS: atom_id res chain seq x y z
N MET A 1 18.16 -17.99 -4.70
CA MET A 1 17.53 -16.69 -5.01
C MET A 1 17.17 -16.06 -3.68
N GLY A 2 18.01 -15.15 -3.17
CA GLY A 2 17.96 -14.66 -1.79
C GLY A 2 16.81 -13.70 -1.57
N VAL A 3 16.06 -13.91 -0.49
CA VAL A 3 15.06 -12.96 0.01
C VAL A 3 15.81 -11.83 0.71
N HIS A 4 15.85 -10.65 0.11
CA HIS A 4 16.33 -9.44 0.75
C HIS A 4 15.24 -8.92 1.69
N THR A 5 15.31 -9.28 2.96
CA THR A 5 14.50 -8.64 4.01
C THR A 5 15.26 -7.43 4.54
N LEU A 6 14.68 -6.23 4.36
CA LEU A 6 15.20 -5.00 4.96
C LEU A 6 15.02 -5.02 6.49
N PRO A 7 16.00 -4.53 7.27
CA PRO A 7 15.92 -4.44 8.73
C PRO A 7 14.87 -3.43 9.20
N LYS A 8 14.30 -3.69 10.39
CA LYS A 8 13.11 -3.09 11.01
C LYS A 8 13.11 -1.56 11.24
N GLU A 9 14.19 -0.83 10.96
CA GLU A 9 14.33 0.59 11.35
C GLU A 9 14.18 1.59 10.19
N GLN A 10 13.72 1.13 9.02
CA GLN A 10 13.62 2.00 7.84
C GLN A 10 12.41 1.63 6.98
N TYR A 11 11.22 1.72 7.56
CA TYR A 11 9.99 1.70 6.78
C TYR A 11 9.80 3.09 6.16
N PRO A 12 9.80 3.21 4.81
CA PRO A 12 9.70 4.50 4.16
C PRO A 12 8.29 5.06 4.35
N ILE A 13 8.22 6.23 4.98
CA ILE A 13 7.02 7.09 5.05
C ILE A 13 6.35 7.09 3.66
N ALA A 14 5.06 6.77 3.60
CA ALA A 14 4.31 6.67 2.35
C ALA A 14 4.27 8.03 1.61
N ASN A 15 5.24 8.25 0.72
CA ASN A 15 5.34 9.40 -0.17
C ASN A 15 5.45 8.91 -1.63
N THR A 16 5.29 9.81 -2.61
CA THR A 16 5.29 9.47 -4.04
C THR A 16 6.56 8.71 -4.48
N ASN A 17 7.70 8.94 -3.80
CA ASN A 17 8.93 8.20 -4.05
C ASN A 17 8.86 6.75 -3.54
N THR A 18 8.23 6.53 -2.38
CA THR A 18 7.94 5.19 -1.84
C THR A 18 6.98 4.41 -2.75
N LEU A 19 5.97 5.07 -3.31
CA LEU A 19 5.01 4.44 -4.25
C LEU A 19 5.71 3.94 -5.53
N ASN A 20 6.69 4.68 -6.05
CA ASN A 20 7.50 4.26 -7.18
C ASN A 20 8.42 3.08 -6.84
N PHE A 21 8.92 3.02 -5.60
CA PHE A 21 9.71 1.88 -5.12
C PHE A 21 8.83 0.63 -4.93
N LEU A 22 7.60 0.79 -4.45
CA LEU A 22 6.61 -0.29 -4.28
C LEU A 22 6.09 -0.85 -5.62
N LYS A 23 6.04 -0.03 -6.68
CA LYS A 23 5.86 -0.51 -8.06
C LYS A 23 6.96 -1.46 -8.52
N THR A 24 8.09 -1.51 -7.83
CA THR A 24 9.20 -2.43 -8.13
C THR A 24 9.09 -3.75 -7.35
N ASN A 25 8.31 -3.78 -6.25
CA ASN A 25 8.05 -4.97 -5.42
C ASN A 25 6.57 -5.39 -5.48
N VAL A 26 6.04 -5.43 -6.70
CA VAL A 26 4.63 -5.72 -6.97
C VAL A 26 4.34 -7.20 -6.75
N LEU A 27 3.35 -7.49 -5.89
CA LEU A 27 2.84 -8.83 -5.70
C LEU A 27 1.94 -9.21 -6.88
N SER A 28 2.21 -10.34 -7.53
CA SER A 28 1.31 -10.84 -8.54
C SER A 28 0.08 -11.48 -7.90
N VAL A 29 -1.10 -11.33 -8.50
CA VAL A 29 -2.32 -12.08 -8.11
C VAL A 29 -2.05 -13.61 -8.04
N THR A 30 -1.18 -14.13 -8.90
CA THR A 30 -0.80 -15.55 -8.85
C THR A 30 0.06 -15.90 -7.64
N ASP A 31 0.86 -14.97 -7.12
CA ASP A 31 1.63 -15.17 -5.91
C ASP A 31 0.73 -15.10 -4.67
N LEU A 32 -0.18 -14.13 -4.62
CA LEU A 32 -1.17 -13.98 -3.56
C LEU A 32 -2.10 -15.19 -3.40
N SER A 33 -2.41 -15.89 -4.49
CA SER A 33 -3.29 -17.06 -4.48
C SER A 33 -2.55 -18.37 -4.21
N ARG A 34 -1.27 -18.46 -4.61
CA ARG A 34 -0.43 -19.66 -4.40
C ARG A 34 0.28 -19.66 -3.05
N THR A 35 0.45 -18.50 -2.44
CA THR A 35 1.11 -18.34 -1.14
C THR A 35 0.12 -17.74 -0.15
N LYS A 36 0.28 -18.01 1.16
CA LYS A 36 -0.55 -17.41 2.22
C LYS A 36 -0.28 -15.90 2.42
N LYS A 37 0.35 -15.23 1.45
CA LYS A 37 0.75 -13.83 1.51
C LYS A 37 -0.41 -12.87 1.79
N LEU A 38 -1.61 -13.13 1.27
CA LEU A 38 -2.75 -12.27 1.58
C LEU A 38 -3.09 -12.33 3.07
N SER A 39 -3.12 -13.53 3.66
CA SER A 39 -3.30 -13.69 5.10
C SER A 39 -2.18 -13.03 5.89
N GLU A 40 -0.93 -13.18 5.46
CA GLU A 40 0.22 -12.51 6.11
C GLU A 40 0.14 -10.98 6.07
N ILE A 41 -0.37 -10.41 4.97
CA ILE A 41 -0.61 -8.96 4.85
C ILE A 41 -1.71 -8.52 5.83
N LEU A 42 -2.83 -9.25 5.87
CA LEU A 42 -3.93 -8.94 6.78
C LEU A 42 -3.52 -9.10 8.24
N ASP A 43 -2.71 -10.11 8.57
CA ASP A 43 -2.17 -10.30 9.92
C ASP A 43 -1.26 -9.13 10.33
N ARG A 44 -0.54 -8.49 9.40
CA ARG A 44 0.25 -7.28 9.70
C ARG A 44 -0.64 -6.10 10.08
N PHE A 45 -1.72 -5.87 9.34
CA PHE A 45 -2.70 -4.84 9.65
C PHE A 45 -3.46 -5.11 10.96
N SER A 46 -3.54 -6.37 11.41
CA SER A 46 -4.17 -6.68 12.70
C SER A 46 -3.40 -6.15 13.93
N ASN A 47 -2.11 -5.76 13.78
CA ASN A 47 -1.27 -5.31 14.88
C ASN A 47 -1.33 -3.78 15.14
N GLY A 48 -2.40 -3.13 14.69
CA GLY A 48 -2.62 -1.69 14.82
C GLY A 48 -2.40 -0.95 13.51
N VAL A 49 -2.64 0.36 13.54
CA VAL A 49 -2.58 1.22 12.34
C VAL A 49 -1.19 1.15 11.72
N SER A 50 -1.14 0.66 10.48
CA SER A 50 0.07 0.51 9.69
C SER A 50 0.04 1.44 8.49
N ASP A 51 1.16 2.10 8.21
CA ASP A 51 1.38 2.88 6.99
C ASP A 51 1.95 2.03 5.84
N GLU A 52 1.99 0.70 6.01
CA GLU A 52 2.43 -0.23 4.98
C GLU A 52 1.48 -0.23 3.77
N VAL A 53 2.08 -0.22 2.57
CA VAL A 53 1.37 -0.16 1.30
C VAL A 53 1.80 -1.34 0.43
N PHE A 54 0.85 -2.17 0.01
CA PHE A 54 1.12 -3.33 -0.85
C PHE A 54 0.50 -3.11 -2.23
N VAL A 55 1.31 -3.24 -3.28
CA VAL A 55 0.82 -3.10 -4.67
C VAL A 55 0.59 -4.48 -5.27
N ILE A 56 -0.61 -4.70 -5.77
CA ILE A 56 -1.04 -5.94 -6.42
C ILE A 56 -1.20 -5.68 -7.92
N GLN A 57 -0.64 -6.55 -8.75
CA GLN A 57 -0.81 -6.51 -10.19
C GLN A 57 -1.28 -7.84 -10.74
N ASN A 58 -2.13 -7.78 -11.75
CA ASN A 58 -2.43 -8.94 -12.56
C ASN A 58 -1.26 -9.22 -13.53
N ALA A 59 -0.60 -10.38 -13.40
CA ALA A 59 0.50 -10.77 -14.30
C ALA A 59 0.10 -10.76 -15.79
N LYS A 60 -1.18 -10.97 -16.12
CA LYS A 60 -1.69 -10.99 -17.50
C LYS A 60 -2.12 -9.61 -18.02
N LYS A 61 -2.38 -8.64 -17.13
CA LYS A 61 -2.81 -7.28 -17.48
C LYS A 61 -1.98 -6.29 -16.66
N LYS A 62 -0.90 -5.77 -17.24
CA LYS A 62 0.06 -4.90 -16.54
C LYS A 62 -0.58 -3.62 -16.00
N ASP A 63 -1.62 -3.11 -16.65
CA ASP A 63 -2.32 -1.90 -16.21
C ASP A 63 -3.36 -2.17 -15.12
N ALA A 64 -3.67 -3.45 -14.83
CA ALA A 64 -4.52 -3.83 -13.70
C ALA A 64 -3.68 -3.87 -12.42
N LEU A 65 -3.49 -2.68 -11.84
CA LEU A 65 -2.77 -2.42 -10.59
C LEU A 65 -3.76 -1.96 -9.52
N ALA A 66 -3.64 -2.52 -8.33
CA ALA A 66 -4.39 -2.12 -7.16
C ALA A 66 -3.43 -1.96 -5.97
N VAL A 67 -3.86 -1.20 -4.98
CA VAL A 67 -3.11 -1.00 -3.74
C VAL A 67 -3.94 -1.54 -2.60
N VAL A 68 -3.30 -2.25 -1.67
CA VAL A 68 -3.86 -2.68 -0.41
C VAL A 68 -3.15 -1.92 0.70
N VAL A 69 -3.94 -1.27 1.53
CA VAL A 69 -3.51 -0.48 2.68
C VAL A 69 -4.40 -0.83 3.86
N ASP A 70 -3.94 -0.49 5.06
CA ASP A 70 -4.75 -0.55 6.28
C ASP A 70 -6.00 0.33 6.16
N ILE A 71 -7.12 -0.12 6.73
CA ILE A 71 -8.41 0.57 6.59
C ILE A 71 -8.46 1.88 7.38
N ASP A 72 -7.86 1.90 8.57
CA ASP A 72 -7.82 3.09 9.43
C ASP A 72 -6.83 4.12 8.84
N TYR A 73 -5.72 3.63 8.27
CA TYR A 73 -4.80 4.48 7.51
C TYR A 73 -5.48 5.10 6.27
N PHE A 74 -6.30 4.32 5.56
CA PHE A 74 -7.04 4.83 4.40
C PHE A 74 -8.09 5.87 4.81
N GLU A 75 -8.78 5.67 5.93
CA GLU A 75 -9.73 6.66 6.47
C GLU A 75 -9.02 7.99 6.77
N GLN A 76 -7.85 7.96 7.41
CA GLN A 76 -7.05 9.17 7.67
C GLN A 76 -6.68 9.90 6.37
N LEU A 77 -6.29 9.16 5.32
CA LEU A 77 -6.00 9.75 4.02
C LEU A 77 -7.24 10.40 3.37
N LEU A 78 -8.43 9.79 3.53
CA LEU A 78 -9.68 10.37 3.05
C LEU A 78 -10.03 11.66 3.79
N GLN A 79 -9.90 11.68 5.12
CA GLN A 79 -10.15 12.89 5.92
C GLN A 79 -9.23 14.04 5.49
N ILE A 80 -7.94 13.77 5.23
CA ILE A 80 -7.02 14.78 4.72
C ILE A 80 -7.48 15.30 3.35
N LYS A 81 -7.93 14.40 2.46
CA LYS A 81 -8.42 14.77 1.14
C LYS A 81 -9.65 15.68 1.23
N GLU A 82 -10.59 15.36 2.11
CA GLU A 82 -11.81 16.15 2.34
C GLU A 82 -11.47 17.57 2.82
N VAL A 83 -10.59 17.71 3.82
CA VAL A 83 -10.18 19.02 4.32
C VAL A 83 -9.50 19.87 3.23
N VAL A 84 -8.69 19.24 2.38
CA VAL A 84 -8.04 19.93 1.26
C VAL A 84 -9.06 20.36 0.21
N GLU A 85 -10.03 19.50 -0.13
CA GLU A 85 -11.10 19.83 -1.08
C GLU A 85 -11.97 20.98 -0.54
N GLU A 86 -12.35 20.95 0.73
CA GLU A 86 -13.09 22.04 1.38
C GLU A 86 -12.31 23.36 1.39
N ALA A 87 -10.99 23.31 1.65
CA ALA A 87 -10.16 24.51 1.65
C ALA A 87 -10.04 25.12 0.24
N LEU A 88 -10.03 24.29 -0.81
CA LEU A 88 -9.98 24.76 -2.20
C LEU A 88 -11.32 25.37 -2.63
N ASP A 89 -12.46 24.79 -2.23
CA ASP A 89 -13.78 25.33 -2.51
C ASP A 89 -14.03 26.69 -1.85
N GLN A 90 -13.41 26.96 -0.70
CA GLN A 90 -13.50 28.28 -0.04
C GLN A 90 -12.68 29.38 -0.74
N ILE A 91 -11.77 29.02 -1.65
CA ILE A 91 -10.89 29.97 -2.34
C ILE A 91 -11.47 30.38 -3.72
N VAL A 92 -12.53 29.72 -4.20
CA VAL A 92 -13.20 30.01 -5.49
C VAL A 92 -14.40 30.93 -5.32
#